data_AF-A0A095DCH5-F1
#
_entry.id   AF-A0A095DCH5-F1
#
_cell.length_a   1.000
_cell.length_b   1.000
_cell.length_c   1.000
_cell.angle_alpha   90.00
_cell.angle_beta   90.00
_cell.angle_gamma   90.00
#
_symmetry.space_group_name_H-M   'P 1'
#
loop_
_entity.id
_entity.type
_entity.pdbx_description
1 polymer ?
#
loop_
_entity_poly.entity_id
_entity_poly.type
_entity_poly.pdbx_seq_one_letter_code
_entity_poly.pdbx_strand_id
1 'polypeptide(L)' 'MARQHPEEPTLVELSIEEVKAMGRQGLAHPSTRPVLIGGAVGGAIGLMLDAITWPVGLFAGALIALVMRVKR' A
#
# COMPACT_ATOMS: atom_id res chain seq x y z
N MET A 1 3.19 -10.15 31.09
CA MET A 1 3.48 -8.72 31.32
C MET A 1 2.24 -8.09 31.94
N ALA A 2 2.33 -7.58 33.17
CA ALA A 2 1.27 -6.73 33.71
C ALA A 2 1.27 -5.40 32.94
N ARG A 3 0.08 -4.92 32.55
CA ARG A 3 -0.10 -3.66 31.79
C ARG A 3 0.36 -2.49 32.69
N GLN A 4 1.27 -1.63 32.20
CA GLN A 4 1.86 -0.54 33.01
C GLN A 4 0.86 0.58 33.32
N HIS A 5 -0.11 0.82 32.42
CA HIS A 5 -1.19 1.79 32.57
C HIS A 5 -2.53 1.13 32.17
N PRO A 6 -3.22 0.45 33.08
CA PRO A 6 -4.49 -0.21 32.78
C PRO A 6 -5.66 0.76 32.51
N GLU A 7 -5.51 2.02 32.90
CA GLU A 7 -6.49 3.10 32.70
C GLU A 7 -6.40 3.81 31.34
N GLU A 8 -5.25 3.77 30.67
CA GLU A 8 -5.08 4.45 29.38
C GLU A 8 -5.42 3.51 28.21
N PRO A 9 -6.31 3.92 27.30
CA PRO A 9 -6.63 3.11 26.13
C PRO A 9 -5.39 2.95 25.26
N THR A 10 -5.13 1.71 24.88
CA THR A 10 -4.00 1.38 24.03
C THR A 10 -4.17 1.98 22.64
N LEU A 11 -3.06 2.14 21.91
CA LEU A 11 -3.10 2.57 20.51
C LEU A 11 -4.01 1.68 19.65
N VAL A 12 -4.07 0.38 19.95
CA VAL A 12 -4.95 -0.56 19.26
C VAL A 12 -6.42 -0.26 19.56
N GLU A 13 -6.77 -0.02 20.82
CA GLU A 13 -8.13 0.34 21.23
C GLU A 13 -8.57 1.66 20.61
N LEU A 14 -7.73 2.71 20.67
CA LEU A 14 -7.98 3.99 20.00
C LEU A 14 -8.18 3.83 18.50
N SER A 15 -7.34 3.02 17.85
CA SER A 15 -7.45 2.75 16.41
C SER A 15 -8.76 2.02 16.07
N ILE A 16 -9.17 1.07 16.89
CA ILE A 16 -10.43 0.33 16.71
C ILE A 16 -11.62 1.28 16.89
N GLU A 17 -11.60 2.15 17.88
CA GLU A 17 -12.65 3.14 18.12
C GLU A 17 -12.77 4.12 16.94
N GLU A 18 -11.64 4.62 16.45
CA GLU A 18 -11.58 5.49 15.27
C GLU A 18 -12.13 4.79 14.01
N VAL A 19 -11.74 3.52 13.78
CA VAL A 19 -12.27 2.74 12.64
C VAL A 19 -13.77 2.50 12.76
N LYS A 20 -14.28 2.23 13.96
CA LYS A 20 -15.73 2.13 14.21
C LYS A 20 -16.43 3.47 13.97
N ALA A 21 -15.82 4.59 14.37
CA ALA A 21 -16.34 5.93 14.14
C ALA A 21 -16.39 6.26 12.64
N MET A 22 -15.34 5.94 11.88
CA MET A 22 -15.32 6.02 10.42
C MET A 22 -16.43 5.17 9.79
N GLY A 23 -16.62 3.94 10.26
CA GLY A 23 -17.70 3.06 9.77
C GLY A 23 -19.10 3.61 10.02
N ARG A 24 -19.32 4.30 11.16
CA ARG A 24 -20.61 4.91 11.51
C ARG A 24 -20.87 6.22 10.75
N GLN A 25 -19.86 7.09 10.65
CA GLN A 25 -19.99 8.42 10.04
C GLN A 25 -19.74 8.42 8.53
N GLY A 26 -19.15 7.34 7.99
CA GLY A 26 -18.83 7.21 6.57
C GLY A 26 -17.93 8.33 6.07
N LEU A 27 -18.26 8.90 4.91
CA LEU A 27 -17.49 9.98 4.26
C LEU A 27 -17.54 11.33 4.99
N ALA A 28 -18.40 11.47 6.00
CA ALA A 28 -18.45 12.65 6.85
C ALA A 28 -17.35 12.63 7.93
N HIS A 29 -16.75 11.46 8.22
CA HIS A 29 -15.62 11.36 9.13
C HIS A 29 -14.38 12.02 8.50
N PRO A 30 -13.65 12.89 9.22
CA PRO A 30 -12.45 13.56 8.69
C PRO A 30 -11.38 12.56 8.22
N SER A 31 -11.23 11.44 8.92
CA SER A 31 -10.25 10.39 8.65
C SER A 31 -10.61 9.46 7.48
N THR A 32 -11.88 9.38 7.06
CA THR A 32 -12.30 8.43 6.00
C THR A 32 -11.69 8.78 4.64
N ARG A 33 -11.69 10.05 4.23
CA ARG A 33 -11.19 10.45 2.92
C ARG A 33 -9.68 10.21 2.76
N PRO A 34 -8.82 10.64 3.71
CA PRO A 34 -7.39 10.33 3.66
C PRO A 34 -7.11 8.83 3.61
N VAL A 35 -7.82 8.03 4.41
CA VAL A 35 -7.65 6.56 4.43
C VAL A 35 -8.01 5.93 3.09
N LEU A 36 -9.10 6.37 2.46
CA LEU A 36 -9.49 5.88 1.13
C LEU A 36 -8.48 6.25 0.05
N ILE A 37 -7.95 7.48 0.08
CA ILE A 37 -6.91 7.92 -0.86
C ILE A 37 -5.64 7.10 -0.66
N GLY A 38 -5.20 6.93 0.59
CA GLY A 38 -4.05 6.09 0.93
C GLY A 38 -4.24 4.65 0.48
N GLY A 39 -5.42 4.07 0.70
CA GLY A 39 -5.79 2.73 0.24
C GLY A 39 -5.79 2.60 -1.28
N ALA A 40 -6.32 3.60 -2.00
CA ALA A 40 -6.32 3.60 -3.46
C ALA A 40 -4.90 3.68 -4.05
N VAL A 41 -4.05 4.56 -3.51
CA VAL A 41 -2.65 4.68 -3.93
C VAL A 41 -1.87 3.42 -3.61
N GLY A 42 -2.02 2.88 -2.40
CA GLY A 42 -1.38 1.63 -2.00
C GLY A 42 -1.79 0.46 -2.88
N GLY A 43 -3.08 0.34 -3.21
CA GLY A 43 -3.60 -0.67 -4.12
C GLY A 43 -3.05 -0.51 -5.54
N ALA A 44 -3.00 0.72 -6.07
CA ALA A 44 -2.44 0.98 -7.40
C ALA A 44 -0.95 0.61 -7.48
N ILE A 45 -0.15 0.98 -6.47
CA ILE A 45 1.26 0.60 -6.40
C ILE A 45 1.40 -0.92 -6.28
N GLY A 46 0.61 -1.58 -5.43
CA GLY A 46 0.62 -3.03 -5.28
C GLY A 46 0.37 -3.76 -6.60
N LEU A 47 -0.61 -3.31 -7.38
CA LEU A 47 -0.89 -3.85 -8.72
C LEU A 47 0.23 -3.53 -9.72
N MET A 48 0.87 -2.37 -9.60
CA MET A 48 1.93 -1.94 -10.52
C MET A 48 3.24 -2.69 -10.30
N LEU A 49 3.54 -3.14 -9.08
CA LEU A 49 4.75 -3.93 -8.79
C LEU A 49 4.81 -5.23 -9.62
N ASP A 50 3.69 -5.93 -9.78
CA ASP A 50 3.61 -7.12 -10.64
C ASP A 50 3.74 -6.77 -12.13
N ALA A 51 3.22 -5.61 -12.52
CA ALA A 51 3.24 -5.16 -13.92
C ALA A 51 4.63 -4.72 -14.42
N ILE A 52 5.59 -4.43 -13.53
CA ILE A 52 6.94 -3.95 -13.91
C ILE A 52 7.92 -5.11 -14.15
N THR A 53 7.67 -6.29 -13.58
CA THR A 53 8.62 -7.41 -13.69
C THR A 53 8.73 -7.95 -15.12
N TRP A 54 7.59 -8.13 -15.82
CA TRP A 54 7.58 -8.70 -17.17
C TRP A 54 8.12 -7.76 -18.26
N PRO A 55 7.84 -6.43 -18.29
CA PRO A 55 8.37 -5.53 -19.30
C PRO A 55 9.88 -5.37 -19.14
N VAL A 56 10.38 -5.24 -17.90
CA VAL A 56 11.81 -5.10 -17.64
C VAL A 56 12.57 -6.32 -18.16
N GLY A 57 12.06 -7.53 -17.90
CA GLY A 57 12.65 -8.77 -18.43
C GLY A 57 12.69 -8.81 -19.96
N LEU A 58 11.60 -8.41 -20.62
CA LEU A 58 11.54 -8.36 -22.10
C LEU A 58 12.47 -7.30 -22.70
N PHE A 59 12.50 -6.09 -22.13
CA PHE A 59 13.39 -5.03 -22.60
C PHE A 59 14.86 -5.40 -22.42
N ALA A 60 15.22 -5.96 -21.27
CA ALA A 60 16.58 -6.44 -21.01
C ALA A 60 16.97 -7.55 -22.00
N GLY A 61 16.10 -8.54 -22.21
CA GLY A 61 16.33 -9.62 -23.17
C GLY A 61 16.50 -9.11 -24.60
N ALA A 62 15.64 -8.19 -25.06
CA ALA A 62 15.72 -7.59 -26.38
C ALA A 62 17.00 -6.77 -26.57
N LEU A 63 17.40 -5.99 -25.57
CA LEU A 63 18.66 -5.24 -25.58
C LEU A 63 19.87 -6.16 -25.66
N ILE A 64 19.91 -7.24 -24.87
CA ILE A 64 21.00 -8.22 -24.92
C ILE A 64 21.07 -8.85 -26.30
N ALA A 65 19.95 -9.32 -26.86
CA ALA A 65 19.90 -9.94 -28.17
C ALA A 65 20.38 -9.00 -29.29
N LEU A 66 19.97 -7.73 -29.22
CA LEU A 66 20.40 -6.69 -30.17
C LEU A 66 21.91 -6.43 -30.07
N VAL A 67 22.45 -6.26 -28.84
CA VAL A 67 23.88 -6.03 -28.62
C VAL A 67 24.71 -7.21 -29.13
N MET A 68 24.27 -8.45 -28.89
CA MET A 68 24.95 -9.64 -29.41
C MET A 68 24.93 -9.69 -30.94
N ARG A 69 23.85 -9.22 -31.59
CA ARG A 69 23.78 -9.13 -33.05
C ARG A 69 24.68 -8.05 -33.63
N VAL A 70 24.77 -6.88 -32.98
CA VAL A 70 25.62 -5.76 -33.43
C VAL A 70 27.11 -6.07 -33.24
N LYS A 71 27.47 -6.82 -32.19
CA LYS A 71 28.85 -7.23 -31.92
C LYS A 71 29.33 -8.41 -32.78
N ARG A 72 28.44 -9.09 -33.50
CA ARG A 72 28.77 -10.20 -34.40
C ARG A 72 29.11 -9.69 -35.78
#